data_AF-K3XSK1-F1
#
_entry.id   AF-K3XSK1-F1
#
_cell.length_a   1.000
_cell.length_b   1.000
_cell.length_c   1.000
_cell.angle_alpha   90.00
_cell.angle_beta   90.00
_cell.angle_gamma   90.00
#
_symmetry.space_group_name_H-M   'P 1'
#
loop_
_entity.id
_entity.type
_entity.pdbx_description
1 polymer ?
#
loop_
_entity_poly.entity_id
_entity_poly.type
_entity_poly.pdbx_seq_one_letter_code
_entity_poly.pdbx_strand_id
1 'polypeptide(L)' 'MARKDRVPRGYVPILIGQGEEREKILVHMEHLKQPYFLQLLDLAVQEFGYEQQGILHIPCTAEAFRSIIGATRKSKS' A
#
# COMPACT_ATOMS: atom_id res chain seq x y z
N MET A 1 -11.69 25.39 -5.47
CA MET A 1 -11.61 24.10 -6.20
C MET A 1 -10.21 23.54 -5.90
N ALA A 2 -9.93 22.32 -5.44
CA ALA A 2 -10.65 21.05 -5.37
C ALA A 2 -10.69 20.51 -3.91
N ARG A 3 -11.57 19.56 -3.62
CA ARG A 3 -11.58 18.85 -2.33
C ARG A 3 -10.24 18.11 -2.21
N LYS A 4 -9.40 18.49 -1.23
CA LYS A 4 -8.27 17.68 -0.75
C LYS A 4 -8.80 16.26 -0.57
N ASP A 5 -8.32 15.30 -1.35
CA ASP A 5 -8.72 13.89 -1.26
C ASP A 5 -8.49 13.41 0.16
N ARG A 6 -9.55 13.49 0.98
CA ARG A 6 -9.47 13.11 2.39
C ARG A 6 -9.38 11.60 2.39
N VAL A 7 -8.27 11.08 2.89
CA VAL A 7 -8.15 9.66 3.22
C VAL A 7 -9.34 9.30 4.11
N PRO A 8 -10.21 8.37 3.71
CA PRO A 8 -11.36 7.99 4.52
C PRO A 8 -10.89 7.46 5.88
N ARG A 9 -11.70 7.65 6.92
CA ARG A 9 -11.38 7.14 8.25
C ARG A 9 -11.18 5.62 8.17
N GLY A 10 -10.13 5.13 8.82
CA GLY A 10 -9.79 3.71 8.82
C GLY A 10 -8.97 3.25 7.61
N TYR A 11 -8.54 4.16 6.73
CA TYR A 11 -7.62 3.83 5.63
C TYR A 11 -6.26 4.49 5.83
N VAL A 12 -5.22 3.80 5.35
CA VAL A 12 -3.83 4.26 5.33
C VAL A 12 -3.34 4.26 3.89
N PRO A 13 -2.74 5.35 3.39
CA PRO A 13 -2.09 5.35 2.09
C PRO A 13 -0.76 4.60 2.16
N ILE A 14 -0.52 3.68 1.23
CA ILE A 14 0.72 2.91 1.10
C ILE A 14 1.23 3.05 -0.32
N LEU A 15 2.53 3.30 -0.49
CA LEU A 15 3.18 3.36 -1.79
C LEU A 15 3.62 1.94 -2.17
N ILE A 16 3.22 1.47 -3.34
CA ILE A 16 3.51 0.11 -3.83
C ILE A 16 4.29 0.21 -5.13
N GLY A 17 5.34 -0.60 -5.30
CA GLY A 17 6.11 -0.68 -6.54
C GLY A 17 7.58 -0.29 -6.37
N GLN A 18 8.29 -0.02 -7.45
CA GLN A 18 9.70 0.38 -7.45
C GLN A 18 9.98 1.37 -8.59
N GLY A 19 11.04 2.16 -8.47
CA GLY A 19 11.43 3.12 -9.53
C GLY A 19 10.32 4.11 -9.87
N GLU A 20 10.01 4.26 -11.15
CA GLU A 20 8.93 5.12 -11.66
C GLU A 20 7.55 4.44 -11.60
N GLU A 21 7.51 3.12 -11.47
CA GLU A 21 6.28 2.32 -11.37
C GLU A 21 5.80 2.23 -9.92
N ARG A 22 5.43 3.38 -9.33
CA ARG A 22 4.88 3.44 -7.97
C ARG A 22 3.44 3.91 -7.97
N GLU A 23 2.60 3.20 -7.23
CA GLU A 23 1.18 3.52 -7.06
C GLU A 23 0.83 3.68 -5.58
N LYS A 24 0.08 4.75 -5.26
CA LYS A 24 -0.49 4.91 -3.92
C LYS A 24 -1.80 4.13 -3.83
N ILE A 25 -1.86 3.16 -2.92
CA ILE A 25 -3.07 2.38 -2.64
C ILE A 25 -3.58 2.74 -1.24
N LEU A 26 -4.89 2.97 -1.11
CA LEU A 26 -5.54 3.13 0.20
C LEU A 26 -5.89 1.76 0.76
N VAL A 27 -5.34 1.45 1.92
CA VAL A 27 -5.47 0.15 2.58
C VAL A 27 -6.28 0.32 3.85
N HIS A 28 -7.34 -0.47 4.01
CA HIS A 28 -8.11 -0.44 5.25
C HIS A 28 -7.26 -0.97 6.41
N MET A 29 -7.35 -0.36 7.58
CA MET A 29 -6.48 -0.65 8.72
C MET A 29 -6.61 -2.10 9.24
N GLU A 30 -7.72 -2.78 8.93
CA GLU A 30 -7.89 -4.20 9.26
C GLU A 30 -6.93 -5.12 8.50
N HIS A 31 -6.41 -4.70 7.34
CA HIS A 31 -5.35 -5.43 6.63
C HIS A 31 -4.01 -5.34 7.36
N LEU A 32 -3.72 -4.20 8.01
CA LEU A 32 -2.47 -3.99 8.77
C LEU A 32 -2.34 -4.94 9.98
N LYS A 33 -3.46 -5.48 10.46
CA LYS A 33 -3.52 -6.43 11.58
C LYS A 33 -3.35 -7.88 11.14
N GLN A 34 -3.32 -8.16 9.83
CA GLN A 34 -3.27 -9.53 9.32
C GLN A 34 -1.82 -10.03 9.24
N PRO A 35 -1.57 -11.33 9.49
CA PRO A 35 -0.21 -11.88 9.46
C PRO A 35 0.52 -11.71 8.12
N TYR A 36 -0.20 -11.74 6.98
CA TYR A 36 0.44 -11.52 5.67
C TYR A 36 1.03 -10.11 5.55
N PHE A 37 0.50 -9.14 6.30
CA PHE A 37 0.98 -7.78 6.26
C PHE A 37 2.36 -7.65 6.89
N LEU A 38 2.66 -8.50 7.89
CA LEU A 38 4.01 -8.59 8.47
C LEU A 38 5.04 -8.99 7.41
N GLN A 39 4.71 -9.96 6.54
CA GLN A 39 5.61 -10.36 5.45
C GLN A 39 5.87 -9.21 4.45
N LEU A 40 4.87 -8.38 4.19
CA LEU A 40 5.02 -7.19 3.35
C LEU A 40 5.93 -6.14 4.03
N LEU A 41 5.82 -5.99 5.34
CA LEU A 41 6.70 -5.11 6.12
C LEU A 41 8.13 -5.64 6.15
N ASP A 42 8.33 -6.96 6.29
CA ASP A 42 9.66 -7.56 6.24
C ASP A 42 10.35 -7.30 4.89
N LEU A 43 9.60 -7.38 3.78
CA LEU A 43 10.11 -6.99 2.45
C LEU A 43 10.53 -5.52 2.41
N ALA A 44 9.72 -4.63 2.98
CA ALA A 44 10.07 -3.21 3.04
C ALA A 44 11.33 -2.95 3.88
N VAL A 45 11.48 -3.64 5.01
CA VAL A 45 12.68 -3.55 5.86
C VAL A 45 13.91 -4.10 5.15
N GLN A 46 13.79 -5.20 4.41
CA GLN A 46 14.91 -5.77 3.65
C GLN A 46 15.42 -4.83 2.55
N GLU A 47 14.51 -4.12 1.89
CA GLU A 47 14.84 -3.21 0.78
C GLU A 47 15.27 -1.81 1.26
N PHE A 48 14.55 -1.26 2.24
CA PHE A 48 14.68 0.15 2.63
C PHE A 48 15.21 0.35 4.06
N GLY A 49 15.36 -0.72 4.84
CA GLY A 49 15.63 -0.64 6.27
C GLY A 49 14.48 0.00 7.06
N TYR A 50 14.77 0.41 8.29
CA TYR A 50 13.81 1.11 9.17
C TYR A 50 13.85 2.63 9.01
N GLU A 51 14.67 3.15 8.09
CA GLU A 51 14.89 4.59 7.91
C GLU A 51 13.84 5.25 6.99
N GLN A 52 12.87 4.48 6.50
CA GLN A 52 11.77 5.04 5.71
C GLN A 52 11.04 6.16 6.46
N GLN A 53 11.00 7.33 5.84
CA GLN A 53 10.25 8.48 6.34
C GLN A 53 8.99 8.72 5.52
N GLY A 54 7.89 9.06 6.19
CA GLY A 54 6.62 9.42 5.55
C GLY A 54 5.75 8.21 5.20
N ILE A 55 5.37 8.09 3.92
CA ILE A 55 4.45 7.04 3.47
C ILE A 55 5.21 5.71 3.39
N LEU A 56 4.66 4.68 4.04
CA LEU A 56 5.18 3.31 3.96
C LEU A 56 5.26 2.85 2.49
N HIS A 57 6.40 2.28 2.12
CA HIS A 57 6.68 1.82 0.76
C HIS A 57 6.87 0.31 0.81
N ILE A 58 6.07 -0.44 0.04
CA ILE A 58 6.22 -1.88 -0.08
C ILE A 58 6.83 -2.19 -1.47
N PRO A 59 7.98 -2.88 -1.53
CA PRO A 59 8.68 -3.18 -2.77
C PRO A 59 8.07 -4.42 -3.45
N CYS A 60 6.80 -4.33 -3.85
CA CYS A 60 6.13 -5.36 -4.63
C CYS A 60 5.28 -4.73 -5.74
N THR A 61 4.86 -5.52 -6.72
CA THR A 61 4.01 -5.00 -7.80
C THR A 61 2.61 -4.65 -7.26
N ALA A 62 2.01 -3.60 -7.81
CA ALA A 62 0.65 -3.20 -7.41
C ALA A 62 -0.40 -4.29 -7.69
N GLU A 63 -0.15 -5.15 -8.70
CA GLU A 63 -0.96 -6.33 -8.99
C GLU A 63 -0.85 -7.38 -7.88
N ALA A 64 0.36 -7.78 -7.49
CA ALA A 64 0.57 -8.74 -6.41
C ALA A 64 -0.04 -8.23 -5.09
N PHE A 65 0.17 -6.95 -4.77
CA PHE A 65 -0.40 -6.33 -3.59
C PHE A 65 -1.93 -6.39 -3.59
N ARG A 66 -2.57 -6.04 -4.72
CA ARG A 66 -4.04 -6.11 -4.87
C ARG A 66 -4.58 -7.52 -4.69
N SER A 67 -3.90 -8.52 -5.22
CA SER A 67 -4.26 -9.93 -5.03
C SER A 67 -4.21 -10.33 -3.55
N ILE A 68 -3.18 -9.88 -2.81
CA ILE A 68 -3.04 -10.16 -1.37
C ILE A 68 -4.17 -9.52 -0.55
N ILE A 69 -4.51 -8.25 -0.82
CA ILE A 69 -5.57 -7.56 -0.07
C ILE A 69 -6.99 -7.85 -0.62
N GLY A 70 -7.13 -8.73 -1.61
CA GLY A 70 -8.41 -9.06 -2.24
C GLY A 70 -9.05 -7.89 -2.99
N ALA A 71 -8.26 -6.86 -3.33
CA ALA A 71 -8.73 -5.68 -4.05
C ALA A 71 -8.76 -5.98 -5.54
N THR A 72 -9.89 -6.50 -6.04
CA THR A 72 -10.10 -6.55 -7.48
C THR A 72 -10.21 -5.12 -8.02
N ARG A 73 -9.43 -4.80 -9.06
CA ARG A 73 -9.64 -3.58 -9.83
C ARG A 73 -11.05 -3.71 -10.41
N LYS A 74 -12.05 -3.01 -9.84
CA LYS A 74 -13.32 -2.86 -10.54
C LYS A 74 -13.02 -2.03 -11.78
N SER A 75 -13.01 -2.66 -12.95
CA SER A 75 -13.06 -1.95 -14.22
C SER A 75 -14.24 -0.98 -14.14
N LYS A 76 -13.99 0.31 -14.38
CA LYS A 76 -15.08 1.28 -14.57
C LYS A 76 -15.88 0.79 -15.77
N SER A 77 -17.16 0.46 -15.56
CA SER A 77 -18.17 0.46 -16.61
C SER A 77 -18.62 1.89 -16.90
#